data_AF-A0A352BB15-F1
#
_entry.id   AF-A0A352BB15-F1
#
_cell.length_a   1.000
_cell.length_b   1.000
_cell.length_c   1.000
_cell.angle_alpha   90.00
_cell.angle_beta   90.00
_cell.angle_gamma   90.00
#
_symmetry.space_group_name_H-M   'P 1'
#
loop_
_entity.id
_entity.type
_entity.pdbx_description
1 polymer ?
#
loop_
_entity_poly.entity_id
_entity_poly.type
_entity_poly.pdbx_seq_one_letter_code
_entity_poly.pdbx_strand_id
1 'polypeptide(L)'
;MAGNTFGSVFRVTTFGESHGEGLGCIIDGCPAGLDIDTDFIQSELDRRKPGAKQKDSDGKEIFNAAVTARSEADKAEILSGVFEGKSTGTPIAILIRNTSQHSKDYSSIKDTFRPGHADFTYHEKYGLRDYRGGGRSSGRETAARVAA
;
A
#
# COMPACT_ATOMS: atom_id res chain seq x y z
N MET A 1 15.96 -9.49 4.87
CA MET A 1 15.04 -9.59 6.03
C MET A 1 13.75 -10.24 5.53
N ALA A 2 13.36 -11.39 6.08
CA ALA A 2 12.19 -12.17 5.63
C ALA A 2 10.89 -11.73 6.33
N GLY A 3 10.68 -10.42 6.49
CA GLY A 3 9.57 -9.84 7.25
C GLY A 3 8.98 -8.60 6.58
N ASN A 4 8.01 -7.99 7.24
CA ASN A 4 7.34 -6.76 6.79
C ASN A 4 7.94 -5.48 7.37
N THR A 5 9.08 -5.57 8.07
CA THR A 5 9.80 -4.43 8.64
C THR A 5 11.08 -4.14 7.86
N PHE A 6 11.29 -2.88 7.51
CA PHE A 6 12.46 -2.36 6.80
C PHE A 6 13.20 -1.36 7.70
N GLY A 7 14.54 -1.33 7.63
CA GLY A 7 15.36 -0.39 8.41
C GLY A 7 15.85 -0.96 9.75
N SER A 8 16.66 -0.17 10.46
CA SER A 8 17.34 -0.58 11.70
C SER A 8 17.12 0.37 12.87
N VAL A 9 17.28 1.67 12.68
CA VAL A 9 16.97 2.72 13.67
C VAL A 9 15.65 3.37 13.30
N PHE A 10 15.57 3.95 12.11
CA PHE A 10 14.31 4.29 11.46
C PHE A 10 13.73 3.03 10.83
N ARG A 11 12.58 2.58 11.35
CA ARG A 11 11.96 1.31 10.95
C ARG A 11 10.57 1.53 10.41
N VAL A 12 10.28 0.93 9.27
CA VAL A 12 8.95 0.95 8.64
C VAL A 12 8.41 -0.46 8.63
N THR A 13 7.28 -0.68 9.31
CA THR A 13 6.56 -1.96 9.28
C THR A 13 5.26 -1.79 8.52
N THR A 14 5.07 -2.50 7.41
CA THR A 14 3.82 -2.41 6.63
C THR A 14 2.84 -3.52 7.00
N PHE A 15 1.54 -3.28 6.91
CA PHE A 15 0.48 -4.25 7.22
C PHE A 15 -0.67 -4.21 6.21
N GLY A 16 -1.55 -5.21 6.26
CA GLY A 16 -2.76 -5.30 5.46
C GLY A 16 -2.61 -5.96 4.09
N GLU A 17 -3.76 -6.31 3.53
CA GLU A 17 -3.95 -7.02 2.26
C GLU A 17 -4.79 -6.19 1.30
N SER A 18 -4.63 -6.45 -0.01
CA SER A 18 -5.37 -5.73 -1.06
C SER A 18 -6.90 -5.83 -1.02
N HIS A 19 -7.45 -6.81 -0.31
CA HIS A 19 -8.90 -7.04 -0.13
C HIS A 19 -9.27 -7.17 1.36
N GLY A 20 -8.40 -6.66 2.25
CA GLY A 20 -8.78 -6.35 3.62
C GLY A 20 -9.38 -4.95 3.69
N GLU A 21 -9.88 -4.53 4.86
CA GLU A 21 -10.50 -3.20 5.06
C GLU A 21 -9.55 -2.03 4.77
N GLY A 22 -8.25 -2.26 4.90
CA GLY A 22 -7.21 -1.29 4.59
C GLY A 22 -5.82 -1.91 4.72
N LEU A 23 -4.84 -1.06 4.48
CA LEU A 23 -3.42 -1.35 4.66
C LEU A 23 -2.74 -0.12 5.23
N GLY A 24 -1.51 -0.26 5.68
CA GLY A 24 -0.80 0.88 6.22
C GLY A 24 0.60 0.57 6.67
N CYS A 25 1.17 1.50 7.41
CA CYS A 25 2.49 1.38 7.98
C CYS A 25 2.55 1.88 9.43
N ILE A 26 3.55 1.38 10.14
CA ILE A 26 4.02 1.91 11.42
C ILE A 26 5.47 2.33 11.21
N ILE A 27 5.77 3.58 11.50
CA ILE A 27 7.10 4.18 11.42
C ILE A 27 7.60 4.36 12.85
N ASP A 28 8.70 3.70 13.18
CA ASP A 28 9.39 3.78 14.47
C ASP A 28 10.78 4.41 14.30
N GLY A 29 11.27 5.08 15.34
CA GLY A 29 12.56 5.77 15.33
C GLY A 29 12.56 7.12 14.58
N CYS A 30 11.39 7.68 14.28
CA CYS A 30 11.27 9.06 13.82
C CYS A 30 11.54 10.01 15.00
N PRO A 31 12.49 10.96 14.91
CA PRO A 31 12.77 11.88 16.01
C PRO A 31 11.59 12.83 16.25
N ALA A 32 11.45 13.35 17.48
CA ALA A 32 10.42 14.33 17.82
C ALA A 32 10.71 15.71 17.22
N GLY A 33 9.65 16.48 16.94
CA GLY A 33 9.72 17.88 16.53
C GLY A 33 9.84 18.13 15.03
N LEU A 34 9.83 17.09 14.19
CA LEU A 34 9.81 17.23 12.73
C LEU A 34 8.43 17.67 12.27
N ASP A 35 8.37 18.61 11.33
CA ASP A 35 7.13 18.99 10.65
C ASP A 35 6.64 17.84 9.78
N ILE A 36 5.37 17.46 9.96
CA ILE A 36 4.70 16.40 9.21
C ILE A 36 3.72 17.05 8.24
N ASP A 37 4.14 17.11 6.98
CA ASP A 37 3.34 17.63 5.89
C ASP A 37 2.42 16.53 5.34
N THR A 38 1.15 16.55 5.78
CA THR A 38 0.13 15.60 5.32
C THR A 38 -0.22 15.77 3.86
N ASP A 39 -0.11 17.00 3.32
CA ASP A 39 -0.42 17.29 1.92
C ASP A 39 0.69 16.74 1.02
N PHE A 40 1.95 16.82 1.44
CA PHE A 40 3.06 16.16 0.76
C PHE A 40 2.85 14.64 0.70
N ILE A 41 2.54 14.00 1.83
CA ILE A 41 2.27 12.55 1.88
C ILE A 41 1.12 12.19 0.93
N GLN A 42 0.03 12.96 0.94
CA GLN A 42 -1.11 12.71 0.05
C GLN A 42 -0.71 12.89 -1.42
N SER A 43 0.08 13.90 -1.77
CA SER A 43 0.53 14.14 -3.14
C SER A 43 1.38 12.99 -3.70
N GLU A 44 2.20 12.37 -2.86
CA GLU A 44 3.01 11.21 -3.21
C GLU A 44 2.14 9.95 -3.40
N LEU A 45 1.12 9.77 -2.55
CA LEU A 45 0.12 8.73 -2.73
C LEU A 45 -0.70 8.92 -4.00
N ASP A 46 -1.09 10.15 -4.33
CA ASP A 46 -1.80 10.49 -5.56
C ASP A 46 -0.95 10.19 -6.81
N ARG A 47 0.37 10.43 -6.72
CA ARG A 47 1.32 10.09 -7.79
C ARG A 47 1.45 8.57 -7.98
N ARG A 48 1.34 7.79 -6.91
CA ARG A 48 1.38 6.32 -6.93
C ARG A 48 0.05 5.69 -7.37
N LYS A 49 -1.06 6.40 -7.17
CA LYS A 49 -2.43 5.87 -7.27
C LYS A 49 -2.68 5.13 -8.60
N PRO A 50 -3.41 4.00 -8.60
CA PRO A 50 -3.73 3.31 -9.84
C PRO A 50 -4.66 4.17 -10.71
N GLY A 51 -4.44 4.16 -12.02
CA GLY A 51 -5.15 5.05 -12.94
C GLY A 51 -4.58 6.47 -13.03
N ALA A 52 -3.45 6.78 -12.36
CA ALA A 52 -2.68 7.98 -12.65
C ALA A 52 -2.27 7.97 -14.13
N LYS A 53 -2.78 8.94 -14.89
CA LYS A 53 -2.42 9.14 -16.28
C LYS A 53 -0.97 9.59 -16.31
N GLN A 54 -0.11 8.84 -17.00
CA GLN A 54 1.24 9.32 -17.27
C GLN A 54 1.18 10.30 -18.43
N LYS A 55 2.10 11.26 -18.50
CA LYS A 55 2.28 12.09 -19.69
C LYS A 55 3.39 11.47 -20.53
N ASP A 56 3.18 11.33 -21.83
CA ASP A 56 4.25 10.97 -22.77
C ASP A 56 5.22 12.14 -22.98
N SER A 57 6.23 11.93 -23.81
CA SER A 57 7.23 12.95 -24.19
C SER A 57 6.63 14.23 -24.77
N ASP A 58 5.41 14.15 -25.30
CA ASP A 58 4.68 15.27 -25.91
C ASP A 58 3.67 15.89 -24.93
N GLY A 59 3.70 15.48 -23.66
CA GLY A 59 2.83 15.98 -22.60
C GLY A 59 1.41 15.43 -22.65
N LYS A 60 1.13 14.45 -23.52
CA LYS A 60 -0.21 13.87 -23.68
C LYS A 60 -0.46 12.80 -22.62
N GLU A 61 -1.64 12.85 -22.02
CA GLU A 61 -2.07 11.83 -21.06
C GLU A 61 -2.23 10.46 -21.74
N ILE A 62 -1.45 9.50 -21.28
CA ILE A 62 -1.48 8.10 -21.70
C ILE A 62 -1.92 7.18 -20.56
N PHE A 63 -2.61 6.10 -20.93
CA PHE A 63 -2.98 5.04 -20.01
C PHE A 63 -1.72 4.30 -19.54
N ASN A 64 -1.49 4.30 -18.23
CA ASN A 64 -0.40 3.52 -17.66
C ASN A 64 -0.84 2.06 -17.55
N ALA A 65 -0.31 1.18 -18.41
CA ALA A 65 -0.64 -0.25 -18.41
C ALA A 65 -0.14 -1.01 -17.16
N ALA A 66 0.73 -0.39 -16.35
CA ALA A 66 1.24 -0.97 -15.11
C ALA A 66 0.31 -0.76 -13.90
N VAL A 67 -0.79 0.00 -14.05
CA VAL A 67 -1.73 0.28 -12.97
C VAL A 67 -3.08 -0.41 -13.19
N THR A 68 -3.67 -0.87 -12.10
CA THR A 68 -4.99 -1.51 -12.12
C THR A 68 -6.08 -0.49 -12.46
N ALA A 69 -7.17 -0.93 -13.08
CA ALA A 69 -8.36 -0.09 -13.33
C ALA A 69 -9.13 0.33 -12.06
N ARG A 70 -8.68 -0.05 -10.86
CA ARG A 70 -9.32 0.33 -9.59
C ARG A 70 -9.14 1.82 -9.33
N SER A 71 -10.23 2.48 -8.94
CA SER A 71 -10.17 3.82 -8.36
C SER A 71 -10.20 3.68 -6.84
N GLU A 72 -9.03 3.76 -6.21
CA GLU A 72 -8.90 3.82 -4.75
C GLU A 72 -8.62 5.27 -4.35
N ALA A 73 -9.23 5.77 -3.27
CA ALA A 73 -8.98 7.14 -2.84
C ALA A 73 -7.53 7.37 -2.37
N ASP A 74 -6.86 6.32 -1.88
CA ASP A 74 -5.49 6.35 -1.35
C ASP A 74 -5.27 7.47 -0.32
N LYS A 75 -6.29 7.69 0.52
CA LYS A 75 -6.23 8.71 1.56
C LYS A 75 -5.39 8.24 2.74
N ALA A 76 -4.37 9.01 3.10
CA ALA A 76 -3.59 8.79 4.32
C ALA A 76 -4.37 9.25 5.56
N GLU A 77 -4.52 8.36 6.53
CA GLU A 77 -5.12 8.64 7.85
C GLU A 77 -4.04 8.41 8.92
N ILE A 78 -3.47 9.49 9.48
CA ILE A 78 -2.49 9.39 10.56
C ILE A 78 -3.22 9.12 11.88
N LEU A 79 -2.89 8.00 12.53
CA LEU A 79 -3.54 7.50 13.74
C LEU A 79 -2.76 7.79 15.02
N SER A 80 -1.44 7.98 14.93
CA SER A 80 -0.57 8.21 16.10
C SER A 80 0.73 8.93 15.72
N GLY A 81 1.52 9.32 16.73
CA GLY A 81 2.90 9.79 16.54
C GLY A 81 3.03 11.23 16.02
N VAL A 82 1.91 11.92 15.81
CA VAL A 82 1.85 13.32 15.35
C VAL A 82 0.92 14.12 16.25
N PHE A 83 1.38 15.29 16.66
CA PHE A 83 0.60 16.26 17.43
C PHE A 83 0.93 17.67 16.94
N GLU A 84 -0.11 18.48 16.68
CA GLU A 84 0.03 19.85 16.15
C GLU A 84 0.93 19.94 14.90
N GLY A 85 0.81 18.97 13.99
CA GLY A 85 1.60 18.92 12.77
C GLY A 85 3.07 18.51 12.96
N LYS A 86 3.46 18.07 14.16
CA LYS A 86 4.85 17.65 14.45
C LYS A 86 4.93 16.21 14.94
N SER A 87 6.02 15.52 14.61
CA SER A 87 6.31 14.19 15.15
C SER A 87 6.53 14.27 16.66
N THR A 88 6.03 13.28 17.39
CA THR A 88 6.16 13.22 18.86
C THR A 88 7.38 12.42 19.33
N GLY A 89 8.10 11.77 18.40
CA GLY A 89 9.16 10.82 18.73
C GLY A 89 8.67 9.40 19.04
N THR A 90 7.34 9.20 19.08
CA THR A 90 6.72 7.88 19.25
C THR A 90 6.31 7.30 17.89
N PRO A 91 5.94 6.01 17.80
CA PRO A 91 5.55 5.41 16.53
C PRO A 91 4.42 6.16 15.81
N ILE A 92 4.63 6.44 14.53
CA ILE A 92 3.65 7.05 13.63
C ILE A 92 2.92 5.93 12.89
N ALA A 93 1.62 5.79 13.11
CA ALA A 93 0.78 4.85 12.39
C ALA A 93 -0.01 5.57 11.31
N ILE A 94 0.02 5.05 10.08
CA ILE A 94 -0.75 5.58 8.94
C ILE A 94 -1.62 4.46 8.38
N LEU A 95 -2.91 4.71 8.27
CA LEU A 95 -3.91 3.84 7.67
C LEU A 95 -4.35 4.37 6.30
N ILE A 96 -4.50 3.46 5.35
CA ILE A 96 -5.07 3.71 4.02
C ILE A 96 -6.20 2.71 3.81
N ARG A 97 -7.43 3.20 3.72
CA ARG A 97 -8.62 2.36 3.57
C ARG A 97 -8.77 1.87 2.13
N ASN A 98 -9.16 0.61 1.98
CA ASN A 98 -9.52 0.04 0.67
C ASN A 98 -11.02 0.27 0.44
N THR A 99 -11.36 1.00 -0.62
CA THR A 99 -12.72 1.48 -0.93
C THR A 99 -13.35 0.81 -2.14
N SER A 100 -12.57 0.20 -3.05
CA SER A 100 -13.08 -0.44 -4.27
C SER A 100 -12.72 -1.93 -4.35
N GLN A 101 -13.16 -2.68 -3.35
CA GLN A 101 -12.94 -4.14 -3.29
C GLN A 101 -14.01 -4.90 -4.09
N HIS A 102 -13.74 -5.17 -5.36
CA HIS A 102 -14.59 -6.03 -6.19
C HIS A 102 -14.21 -7.50 -6.04
N SER A 103 -14.61 -8.12 -4.92
CA SER A 103 -14.29 -9.53 -4.63
C SER A 103 -14.92 -10.53 -5.61
N LYS A 104 -16.01 -10.15 -6.29
CA LYS A 104 -16.75 -11.02 -7.23
C LYS A 104 -15.98 -11.35 -8.51
N ASP A 105 -15.04 -10.49 -8.91
CA ASP A 105 -14.30 -10.66 -10.18
C ASP A 105 -13.25 -11.77 -10.12
N TYR A 106 -12.97 -12.32 -8.93
CA TYR A 106 -11.89 -13.29 -8.69
C TYR A 106 -12.39 -14.71 -8.40
N SER A 107 -13.69 -14.99 -8.51
CA SER A 107 -14.22 -16.34 -8.23
C SER A 107 -13.70 -17.39 -9.20
N SER A 108 -13.41 -17.03 -10.45
CA SER A 108 -12.90 -17.93 -11.49
C SER A 108 -11.44 -18.36 -11.28
N ILE A 109 -10.69 -17.64 -10.45
CA ILE A 109 -9.27 -17.97 -10.13
C ILE A 109 -9.11 -18.65 -8.77
N LYS A 110 -10.21 -18.98 -8.10
CA LYS A 110 -10.19 -19.65 -6.79
C LYS A 110 -9.43 -20.98 -6.83
N ASP A 111 -9.53 -21.71 -7.93
CA ASP A 111 -8.94 -23.04 -8.10
C ASP A 111 -7.75 -23.04 -9.09
N THR A 112 -7.29 -21.85 -9.50
CA THR A 112 -6.21 -21.68 -10.50
C THR A 112 -5.05 -20.88 -9.90
N PHE A 113 -3.80 -21.30 -10.15
CA PHE A 113 -2.60 -20.52 -9.84
C PHE A 113 -2.21 -19.68 -11.07
N ARG A 114 -2.15 -18.35 -10.94
CA ARG A 114 -1.82 -17.47 -12.06
C ARG A 114 -0.31 -17.51 -12.35
N PRO A 115 0.12 -17.74 -13.61
CA PRO A 115 1.53 -17.69 -13.96
C PRO A 115 2.17 -16.35 -13.60
N GLY A 116 3.36 -16.38 -12.99
CA GLY A 116 4.10 -15.18 -12.56
C GLY A 116 3.59 -14.51 -11.28
N HIS A 117 2.49 -14.98 -10.69
CA HIS A 117 2.00 -14.52 -9.38
C HIS A 117 2.51 -15.40 -8.24
N ALA A 118 2.47 -14.86 -7.02
CA ALA A 118 2.87 -15.56 -5.80
C ALA A 118 1.85 -16.63 -5.34
N ASP A 119 0.84 -16.94 -6.15
CA ASP A 119 -0.30 -17.76 -5.75
C ASP A 119 0.12 -19.17 -5.28
N PHE A 120 0.93 -19.86 -6.09
CA PHE A 120 1.41 -21.21 -5.80
C PHE A 120 2.39 -21.20 -4.61
N THR A 121 3.36 -20.29 -4.61
CA THR A 121 4.38 -20.23 -3.54
C THR A 121 3.77 -19.86 -2.18
N TYR A 122 2.73 -19.02 -2.14
CA TYR A 122 1.99 -18.76 -0.90
C TYR A 122 1.22 -19.98 -0.42
N HIS A 123 0.54 -20.68 -1.34
CA HIS A 123 -0.21 -21.89 -0.99
C HIS A 123 0.71 -22.98 -0.44
N GLU A 124 1.83 -23.27 -1.11
CA GLU A 124 2.81 -24.27 -0.65
C GLU A 124 3.47 -23.88 0.67
N LYS A 125 3.79 -22.60 0.86
CA LYS A 125 4.48 -22.13 2.08
C LYS A 125 3.57 -22.08 3.31
N TYR A 126 2.33 -21.61 3.14
CA TYR A 126 1.44 -21.29 4.26
C TYR A 126 0.20 -22.19 4.35
N GLY A 127 -0.03 -23.07 3.37
CA GLY A 127 -1.23 -23.92 3.26
C GLY A 127 -2.51 -23.15 2.93
N LEU A 128 -2.46 -21.82 2.84
CA LEU A 128 -3.60 -20.94 2.62
C LEU A 128 -3.23 -19.79 1.68
N ARG A 129 -4.20 -19.40 0.86
CA ARG A 129 -4.07 -18.34 -0.14
C ARG A 129 -5.35 -17.53 -0.22
N ASP A 130 -5.26 -16.23 -0.03
CA ASP A 130 -6.36 -15.33 -0.38
C ASP A 130 -6.39 -15.14 -1.91
N TYR A 131 -7.31 -15.85 -2.56
CA TYR A 131 -7.50 -15.82 -4.01
C TYR A 131 -8.19 -14.54 -4.50
N ARG A 132 -8.74 -13.71 -3.60
CA ARG A 132 -9.36 -12.43 -3.93
C ARG A 132 -8.24 -11.46 -4.28
N GLY A 133 -7.71 -11.54 -5.50
CA GLY A 133 -6.56 -10.74 -5.94
C GLY A 133 -5.21 -11.30 -5.49
N GLY A 134 -4.30 -10.43 -5.05
CA GLY A 134 -2.93 -10.80 -4.69
C GLY A 134 -2.67 -10.87 -3.18
N GLY A 135 -3.70 -10.72 -2.34
CA GLY A 135 -3.56 -10.67 -0.88
C GLY A 135 -2.45 -9.70 -0.45
N ARG A 136 -1.48 -10.24 0.31
CA ARG A 136 -0.29 -9.53 0.81
C ARG A 136 0.81 -9.31 -0.25
N SER A 137 0.89 -10.15 -1.28
CA SER A 137 1.88 -10.00 -2.37
C SER A 137 1.44 -9.00 -3.44
N SER A 138 0.27 -8.38 -3.28
CA SER A 138 -0.24 -7.37 -4.19
C SER A 138 0.61 -6.10 -4.17
N GLY A 139 0.78 -5.46 -5.35
CA GLY A 139 1.37 -4.14 -5.45
C GLY A 139 0.63 -3.05 -4.65
N ARG A 140 -0.57 -3.34 -4.13
CA ARG A 140 -1.30 -2.49 -3.18
C ARG A 140 -0.48 -2.16 -1.93
N GLU A 141 0.40 -3.07 -1.50
CA GLU A 141 1.33 -2.86 -0.38
C GLU A 141 2.27 -1.65 -0.60
N THR A 142 2.57 -1.28 -1.84
CA THR A 142 3.42 -0.12 -2.15
C THR A 142 2.84 1.21 -1.67
N ALA A 143 1.53 1.31 -1.46
CA ALA A 143 0.92 2.51 -0.88
C ALA A 143 1.42 2.76 0.55
N ALA A 144 1.58 1.71 1.37
CA ALA A 144 2.17 1.84 2.71
C ALA A 144 3.63 2.28 2.67
N ARG A 145 4.36 1.92 1.61
CA ARG A 145 5.76 2.32 1.44
C ARG A 145 5.92 3.77 0.99
N VAL A 146 4.98 4.27 0.19
CA VAL A 146 4.96 5.67 -0.24
C VAL A 146 4.50 6.58 0.88
N ALA A 147 3.59 6.11 1.74
CA ALA A 147 3.15 6.87 2.90
C ALA A 147 4.19 6.97 4.03
N ALA A 148 5.16 6.04 4.07
CA ALA A 148 6.19 5.96 5.10
C ALA A 148 7.46 6.72 4.72
#